data_AF-A0AAQ4ET71-F1
#
_entry.id   AF-A0AAQ4ET71-F1
#
_cell.length_a   1.000
_cell.length_b   1.000
_cell.length_c   1.000
_cell.angle_alpha   90.00
_cell.angle_beta   90.00
_cell.angle_gamma   90.00
#
_symmetry.space_group_name_H-M   'P 1'
#
loop_
_entity.id
_entity.type
_entity.pdbx_description
1 polymer ?
#
loop_
_entity_poly.entity_id
_entity_poly.type
_entity_poly.pdbx_seq_one_letter_code
_entity_poly.pdbx_strand_id
1 'polypeptide(L)'
;MRRAYEMQNEGALPLFAGGAVTLFILLVLVFYFVWSSDEYLSNFLQLKRTGLTLLVSVLVPDVSKASADPGHFAAAVVGWAAEQRFDGVELDLDQDTDGRGYDALVQNNSLGEVYTRTGTLSRLVPVLPFMSREFELQPFRGAPKVAAGIACRGLAPATQYHSTPGTRAFFEVCQTLEDSSWFKAWQEDEYLYMMARQLRFIVAESKESVICKARGI
;
A
#
# COMPACT_ATOMS: atom_id res chain seq x y z
N MET A 1 -13.49 22.54 -23.16
CA MET A 1 -14.12 23.26 -22.01
C MET A 1 -15.40 22.55 -21.64
N ARG A 2 -15.61 22.31 -20.34
CA ARG A 2 -16.79 21.71 -19.67
C ARG A 2 -17.05 20.21 -19.88
N ARG A 3 -16.42 19.40 -19.01
CA ARG A 3 -17.10 18.37 -18.19
C ARG A 3 -16.22 18.15 -16.96
N ALA A 4 -16.38 19.07 -16.02
CA ALA A 4 -15.81 19.01 -14.69
C ALA A 4 -16.96 19.25 -13.72
N TYR A 5 -17.04 18.41 -12.70
CA TYR A 5 -17.77 18.63 -11.44
C TYR A 5 -19.29 18.82 -11.52
N GLU A 6 -20.00 17.70 -11.46
CA GLU A 6 -21.33 17.61 -10.84
C GLU A 6 -21.47 16.21 -10.22
N MET A 7 -20.95 16.04 -9.00
CA MET A 7 -21.39 15.01 -8.06
C MET A 7 -21.37 15.61 -6.66
N GLN A 8 -22.33 16.50 -6.40
CA GLN A 8 -22.81 16.81 -5.06
C GLN A 8 -24.18 16.17 -4.89
N ASN A 9 -24.28 15.34 -3.85
CA ASN A 9 -25.49 14.94 -3.12
C ASN A 9 -26.65 14.32 -3.94
N GLU A 10 -26.84 13.02 -3.79
CA GLU A 10 -27.97 12.42 -3.06
C GLU A 10 -28.03 10.90 -3.34
N GLY A 11 -28.02 10.12 -2.26
CA GLY A 11 -28.13 8.67 -2.34
C GLY A 11 -27.56 8.03 -1.08
N ALA A 12 -28.43 7.81 -0.10
CA ALA A 12 -28.13 7.00 1.07
C ALA A 12 -27.39 5.73 0.65
N LEU A 13 -26.28 5.44 1.33
CA LEU A 13 -25.59 4.16 1.22
C LEU A 13 -26.63 3.04 1.37
N PRO A 14 -26.73 2.07 0.45
CA PRO A 14 -27.46 0.85 0.75
C PRO A 14 -26.74 0.21 1.93
N LEU A 15 -27.39 0.24 3.09
CA LEU A 15 -27.09 -0.67 4.19
C LEU A 15 -27.21 -2.07 3.61
N PHE A 16 -26.07 -2.73 3.40
CA PHE A 16 -26.05 -4.16 3.18
C PHE A 16 -26.60 -4.83 4.43
N ALA A 17 -27.86 -5.23 4.35
CA ALA A 17 -28.49 -6.11 5.31
C ALA A 17 -27.82 -7.48 5.21
N GLY A 18 -27.31 -7.98 6.34
CA GLY A 18 -27.20 -9.42 6.57
C GLY A 18 -25.97 -10.15 6.02
N GLY A 19 -24.77 -9.61 6.25
CA GLY A 19 -23.54 -10.39 6.19
C GLY A 19 -22.49 -9.72 7.04
N ALA A 20 -21.93 -10.43 8.03
CA ALA A 20 -20.83 -9.91 8.82
C ALA A 20 -19.65 -9.66 7.87
N VAL A 21 -19.47 -8.40 7.44
CA VAL A 21 -18.24 -7.97 6.77
C VAL A 21 -17.19 -7.90 7.87
N THR A 22 -16.44 -8.99 8.05
CA THR A 22 -15.24 -8.98 8.88
C THR A 22 -14.23 -8.09 8.16
N LEU A 23 -14.09 -6.86 8.64
CA LEU A 23 -13.06 -5.94 8.18
C LEU A 23 -11.70 -6.44 8.69
N PHE A 24 -10.91 -7.03 7.80
CA PHE A 24 -9.52 -7.36 8.08
C PHE A 24 -8.68 -6.10 7.87
N ILE A 25 -8.39 -5.36 8.95
CA ILE A 25 -7.36 -4.34 8.93
C ILE A 25 -6.03 -5.05 9.14
N LEU A 26 -5.32 -5.34 8.05
CA LEU A 26 -3.94 -5.79 8.12
C LEU A 26 -3.07 -4.57 8.44
N LEU A 27 -2.71 -4.42 9.71
CA LEU A 27 -1.74 -3.42 10.13
C LEU A 27 -0.35 -4.05 10.05
N VAL A 28 0.31 -3.94 8.89
CA VAL A 28 1.68 -4.42 8.72
C VAL A 28 2.62 -3.44 9.40
N LEU A 29 3.14 -3.83 10.57
CA LEU A 29 4.27 -3.16 11.22
C LEU A 29 5.51 -3.99 10.95
N VAL A 30 6.41 -3.45 10.14
CA VAL A 30 7.71 -4.05 9.87
C VAL A 30 8.56 -3.90 11.12
N PHE A 31 8.65 -4.96 11.92
CA PHE A 31 9.60 -5.07 13.01
C PHE A 31 10.98 -5.36 12.40
N TYR A 32 11.78 -4.32 12.18
CA TYR A 32 13.21 -4.50 12.38
C TYR A 32 13.39 -4.89 13.86
N PHE A 33 14.29 -5.81 14.17
CA PHE A 33 14.71 -6.18 15.53
C PHE A 33 15.06 -4.92 16.35
N VAL A 34 14.03 -4.27 16.87
CA VAL A 34 14.08 -3.06 17.67
C VAL A 34 13.13 -3.39 18.80
N TRP A 35 13.72 -3.54 19.99
CA TRP A 35 13.04 -3.60 21.27
C TRP A 35 11.77 -2.74 21.26
N SER A 36 10.62 -3.34 20.97
CA SER A 36 9.37 -2.76 21.44
C SER A 36 9.39 -3.00 22.95
N SER A 37 9.37 -1.94 23.75
CA SER A 37 9.16 -2.11 25.19
C SER A 37 7.91 -2.98 25.41
N ASP A 38 7.89 -3.77 26.49
CA ASP A 38 6.74 -4.62 26.86
C ASP A 38 5.40 -3.84 26.81
N GLU A 39 5.47 -2.53 27.01
CA GLU A 39 4.36 -1.59 26.88
C GLU A 39 3.76 -1.53 25.47
N TYR A 40 4.58 -1.46 24.41
CA TYR A 40 4.09 -1.46 23.03
C TYR A 40 3.37 -2.76 22.71
N LEU A 41 3.98 -3.91 23.01
CA LEU A 41 3.38 -5.21 22.78
C LEU A 41 2.06 -5.36 23.55
N SER A 42 2.04 -4.96 24.82
CA SER A 42 0.82 -4.96 25.65
C SER A 42 -0.30 -4.11 25.04
N ASN A 43 0.02 -2.90 24.54
CA ASN A 43 -0.96 -2.04 23.87
C ASN A 43 -1.51 -2.66 22.59
N PHE A 44 -0.66 -3.33 21.79
CA PHE A 44 -1.12 -4.04 20.60
C PHE A 44 -2.04 -5.21 20.94
N LEU A 45 -1.67 -6.03 21.92
CA LEU A 45 -2.48 -7.18 22.33
C LEU A 45 -3.84 -6.80 22.90
N GLN A 46 -4.00 -5.57 23.42
CA GLN A 46 -5.31 -5.06 23.82
C GLN A 46 -6.29 -4.95 22.64
N LEU A 47 -5.80 -4.77 21.41
CA LEU A 47 -6.66 -4.75 20.22
C LEU A 47 -7.36 -6.09 19.98
N LYS A 48 -6.85 -7.22 20.49
CA LYS A 48 -7.57 -8.51 20.41
C LYS A 48 -8.94 -8.44 21.09
N ARG A 49 -9.12 -7.58 22.09
CA ARG A 49 -10.41 -7.40 22.78
C ARG A 49 -11.50 -6.82 21.87
N THR A 50 -11.13 -6.22 20.74
CA THR A 50 -12.09 -5.72 19.75
C THR A 50 -12.50 -6.80 18.73
N GLY A 51 -11.97 -8.02 18.85
CA GLY A 51 -12.21 -9.11 17.91
C GLY A 51 -11.27 -9.15 16.71
N LEU A 52 -10.22 -8.31 16.70
CA LEU A 52 -9.20 -8.32 15.65
C LEU A 52 -8.26 -9.53 15.78
N THR A 53 -7.91 -10.11 14.63
CA THR A 53 -6.82 -11.08 14.48
C THR A 53 -5.50 -10.32 14.37
N LEU A 54 -4.53 -10.66 15.22
CA LEU A 54 -3.20 -10.06 15.22
C LEU A 54 -2.18 -11.07 14.73
N LEU A 55 -1.49 -10.73 13.64
CA LEU A 55 -0.38 -11.51 13.10
C LEU A 55 0.93 -10.76 13.38
N VAL A 56 2.02 -11.49 13.55
CA VAL A 56 3.36 -10.91 13.46
C VAL A 56 3.86 -11.06 12.03
N SER A 57 4.31 -9.96 11.41
CA SER A 57 4.98 -10.01 10.11
C SER A 57 6.47 -10.24 10.31
N VAL A 58 7.00 -11.25 9.62
CA VAL A 58 8.41 -11.62 9.67
C VAL A 58 9.04 -11.32 8.32
N LEU A 59 9.86 -10.28 8.30
CA LEU A 59 10.68 -9.94 7.14
C LEU A 59 11.81 -10.96 7.03
N VAL A 60 11.78 -11.78 5.98
CA VAL A 60 12.86 -12.73 5.69
C VAL A 60 13.59 -12.22 4.44
N PRO A 61 14.68 -11.44 4.59
CA PRO A 61 15.36 -10.80 3.47
C PRO A 61 16.01 -11.80 2.51
N ASP A 62 16.26 -13.04 2.96
CA ASP A 62 16.70 -14.15 2.12
C ASP A 62 16.45 -15.48 2.85
N VAL A 63 15.43 -16.22 2.45
CA VAL A 63 15.04 -17.50 3.07
C VAL A 63 16.14 -18.55 2.91
N SER A 64 16.96 -18.45 1.85
CA SER A 64 18.09 -19.37 1.62
C SER A 64 19.23 -19.16 2.63
N LYS A 65 19.27 -18.00 3.28
CA LYS A 65 20.26 -17.63 4.31
C LYS A 65 19.72 -17.67 5.73
N ALA A 66 18.39 -17.76 5.91
CA ALA A 66 17.74 -17.60 7.22
C ALA A 66 18.02 -18.76 8.19
N SER A 67 18.37 -19.95 7.70
CA SER A 67 18.72 -21.11 8.53
C SER A 67 19.27 -22.26 7.67
N ALA A 68 20.20 -23.06 8.21
CA ALA A 68 20.57 -24.35 7.62
C ALA A 68 19.41 -25.37 7.66
N ASP A 69 18.40 -25.11 8.50
CA ASP A 69 17.15 -25.86 8.63
C ASP A 69 15.94 -24.90 8.67
N PRO A 70 15.24 -24.69 7.54
CA PRO A 70 14.04 -23.88 7.46
C PRO A 70 12.91 -24.33 8.42
N GLY A 71 12.84 -25.62 8.74
CA GLY A 71 11.84 -26.18 9.64
C GLY A 71 12.04 -25.71 11.08
N HIS A 72 13.29 -25.68 11.54
CA HIS A 72 13.62 -25.16 12.87
C HIS A 72 13.29 -23.66 13.01
N PHE A 73 13.61 -22.86 11.98
CA PHE A 73 13.28 -21.43 11.97
C PHE A 73 11.78 -21.19 12.03
N ALA A 74 11.00 -21.86 11.18
CA ALA A 74 9.54 -21.74 11.17
C ALA A 74 8.93 -22.13 12.53
N ALA A 75 9.39 -23.25 13.13
CA ALA A 75 8.93 -23.69 14.43
C ALA A 75 9.26 -22.67 15.55
N ALA A 76 10.45 -22.09 15.52
CA ALA A 76 10.86 -21.08 16.49
C ALA A 76 10.01 -19.80 16.39
N VAL A 77 9.75 -19.31 15.17
CA VAL A 77 8.91 -18.12 14.92
C VAL A 77 7.47 -18.35 15.37
N VAL A 78 6.88 -19.50 15.02
CA VAL A 78 5.52 -19.85 15.44
C VAL A 78 5.42 -20.02 16.95
N GLY A 79 6.42 -20.67 17.57
CA GLY A 79 6.50 -20.83 19.02
C GLY A 79 6.54 -19.48 19.74
N TRP A 80 7.45 -18.60 19.30
CA TRP A 80 7.55 -17.23 19.85
C TRP A 80 6.24 -16.44 19.65
N ALA A 81 5.64 -16.49 18.47
CA ALA A 81 4.39 -15.77 18.20
C ALA A 81 3.26 -16.24 19.13
N ALA A 82 3.16 -17.56 19.37
CA ALA A 82 2.21 -18.14 20.31
C ALA A 82 2.49 -17.72 21.76
N GLU A 83 3.76 -17.73 22.19
CA GLU A 83 4.17 -17.24 23.52
C GLU A 83 3.78 -15.77 23.74
N GLN A 84 3.96 -14.93 22.71
CA GLN A 84 3.55 -13.52 22.70
C GLN A 84 2.06 -13.31 22.45
N ARG A 85 1.27 -14.37 22.29
CA ARG A 85 -0.20 -14.35 22.09
C ARG A 85 -0.67 -13.73 20.78
N PHE A 86 0.15 -13.74 19.73
CA PHE A 86 -0.32 -13.49 18.36
C PHE A 86 -1.19 -14.65 17.87
N ASP A 87 -2.09 -14.38 16.93
CA ASP A 87 -2.98 -15.38 16.30
C ASP A 87 -2.31 -16.11 15.14
N GLY A 88 -1.18 -15.60 14.66
CA GLY A 88 -0.41 -16.24 13.60
C GLY A 88 0.78 -15.41 13.14
N VAL A 89 1.36 -15.84 12.02
CA VAL A 89 2.57 -15.28 11.42
C VAL A 89 2.27 -14.96 9.96
N GLU A 90 2.62 -13.75 9.55
CA GLU A 90 2.71 -13.32 8.16
C GLU A 90 4.18 -13.40 7.73
N LEU A 91 4.45 -13.99 6.57
CA LEU A 91 5.78 -14.02 5.99
C LEU A 91 5.89 -12.90 4.96
N ASP A 92 6.66 -11.88 5.28
CA ASP A 92 7.01 -10.81 4.35
C ASP A 92 8.35 -11.16 3.71
N LEU A 93 8.27 -11.89 2.60
CA LEU A 93 9.44 -12.29 1.85
C LEU A 93 9.78 -11.17 0.88
N ASP A 94 10.77 -10.35 1.25
CA ASP A 94 11.37 -9.44 0.28
C ASP A 94 12.02 -10.28 -0.82
N GLN A 95 11.90 -9.82 -2.06
CA GLN A 95 12.08 -10.66 -3.22
C GLN A 95 13.45 -11.34 -3.26
N ASP A 96 13.46 -12.53 -3.85
CA ASP A 96 14.64 -13.26 -4.30
C ASP A 96 15.65 -12.27 -4.88
N THR A 97 16.80 -12.12 -4.21
CA THR A 97 17.86 -11.15 -4.58
C THR A 97 18.43 -11.34 -5.99
N ASP A 98 17.95 -12.34 -6.73
CA ASP A 98 18.33 -12.63 -8.11
C ASP A 98 17.33 -12.10 -9.16
N GLY A 99 16.23 -11.45 -8.76
CA GLY A 99 15.33 -10.67 -9.63
C GLY A 99 14.53 -11.47 -10.66
N ARG A 100 14.66 -12.80 -10.69
CA ARG A 100 14.09 -13.64 -11.76
C ARG A 100 12.61 -13.99 -11.55
N GLY A 101 12.13 -13.98 -10.31
CA GLY A 101 10.75 -14.34 -10.00
C GLY A 101 9.74 -13.24 -10.33
N TYR A 102 10.10 -11.98 -10.10
CA TYR A 102 9.14 -10.86 -10.17
C TYR A 102 9.08 -10.20 -11.56
N ASP A 103 10.21 -10.06 -12.26
CA ASP A 103 10.24 -9.52 -13.62
C ASP A 103 9.47 -10.40 -14.62
N ALA A 104 9.48 -11.72 -14.43
CA ALA A 104 8.71 -12.65 -15.26
C ALA A 104 7.20 -12.57 -14.99
N LEU A 105 6.78 -12.15 -13.79
CA LEU A 105 5.38 -12.02 -13.39
C LEU A 105 4.77 -10.67 -13.80
N VAL A 106 5.54 -9.57 -13.70
CA VAL A 106 5.05 -8.20 -13.89
C VAL A 106 5.07 -7.76 -15.37
N GLN A 107 5.96 -8.30 -16.20
CA GLN A 107 6.14 -7.78 -17.55
C GLN A 107 5.01 -8.10 -18.53
N ASN A 108 4.03 -8.96 -18.21
CA ASN A 108 3.04 -9.43 -19.20
C ASN A 108 1.59 -9.64 -18.73
N ASN A 109 1.25 -9.47 -17.44
CA ASN A 109 -0.14 -9.55 -16.97
C ASN A 109 -0.30 -8.67 -15.72
N SER A 110 -1.51 -8.17 -15.44
CA SER A 110 -1.80 -7.61 -14.10
C SER A 110 -1.59 -8.71 -13.05
N LEU A 111 -1.07 -8.40 -11.85
CA LEU A 111 -0.86 -9.40 -10.80
C LEU A 111 -2.14 -10.23 -10.52
N GLY A 112 -3.32 -9.60 -10.64
CA GLY A 112 -4.62 -10.26 -10.54
C GLY A 112 -4.85 -11.36 -11.59
N GLU A 113 -4.40 -11.17 -12.84
CA GLU A 113 -4.47 -12.18 -13.90
C GLU A 113 -3.52 -13.35 -13.66
N VAL A 114 -2.38 -13.13 -12.99
CA VAL A 114 -1.47 -14.23 -12.65
C VAL A 114 -2.04 -15.07 -11.51
N TYR A 115 -2.58 -14.44 -10.48
CA TYR A 115 -3.18 -15.16 -9.35
C TYR A 115 -4.51 -15.86 -9.69
N THR A 116 -5.32 -15.29 -10.59
CA THR A 116 -6.53 -15.97 -11.11
C THR A 116 -6.20 -17.24 -11.90
N ARG A 117 -5.05 -17.30 -12.58
CA ARG A 117 -4.60 -18.50 -13.31
C ARG A 117 -4.02 -19.60 -12.40
N THR A 118 -3.56 -19.25 -11.20
CA THR A 118 -2.74 -20.14 -10.36
C THR A 118 -3.36 -20.49 -9.00
N GLY A 119 -4.44 -19.82 -8.58
CA GLY A 119 -5.06 -20.07 -7.27
C GLY A 119 -6.52 -19.63 -7.14
N THR A 120 -7.10 -19.89 -5.97
CA THR A 120 -8.46 -19.47 -5.63
C THR A 120 -8.46 -17.98 -5.26
N LEU A 121 -9.20 -17.16 -6.01
CA LEU A 121 -9.39 -15.72 -5.73
C LEU A 121 -9.80 -15.42 -4.28
N SER A 122 -10.48 -16.35 -3.62
CA SER A 122 -10.91 -16.22 -2.21
C SER A 122 -9.77 -16.16 -1.19
N ARG A 123 -8.52 -16.39 -1.62
CA ARG A 123 -7.32 -16.28 -0.78
C ARG A 123 -6.52 -15.00 -1.02
N LEU A 124 -6.96 -14.17 -1.95
CA LEU A 124 -6.28 -12.92 -2.26
C LEU A 124 -6.88 -11.79 -1.45
N VAL A 125 -6.01 -11.00 -0.82
CA VAL A 125 -6.37 -9.74 -0.18
C VAL A 125 -5.68 -8.63 -0.97
N PRO A 126 -6.42 -7.81 -1.73
CA PRO A 126 -5.82 -6.71 -2.47
C PRO A 126 -5.25 -5.68 -1.50
N VAL A 127 -3.98 -5.33 -1.69
CA VAL A 127 -3.30 -4.30 -0.90
C VAL A 127 -3.56 -2.94 -1.51
N LEU A 128 -3.94 -1.98 -0.67
CA LEU A 128 -4.13 -0.58 -1.06
C LEU A 128 -2.96 0.25 -0.51
N PRO A 129 -2.17 0.91 -1.37
CA PRO A 129 -1.02 1.68 -0.89
C PRO A 129 -1.49 3.00 -0.27
N PHE A 130 -1.27 3.16 1.03
CA PHE A 130 -1.43 4.45 1.74
C PHE A 130 -0.16 5.32 1.68
N MET A 131 0.61 5.14 0.61
CA MET A 131 1.80 5.90 0.27
C MET A 131 1.69 6.34 -1.19
N SER A 132 2.23 7.51 -1.49
CA SER A 132 2.32 8.04 -2.86
C SER A 132 3.77 8.09 -3.33
N ARG A 133 3.92 8.15 -4.65
CA ARG A 133 5.21 8.38 -5.30
C ARG A 133 5.31 9.81 -5.76
N GLU A 134 6.44 10.44 -5.47
CA GLU A 134 6.70 11.81 -5.85
C GLU A 134 8.01 11.94 -6.62
N PHE A 135 7.96 12.75 -7.67
CA PHE A 135 9.03 12.94 -8.62
C PHE A 135 9.35 14.43 -8.78
N GLU A 136 10.60 14.72 -9.09
CA GLU A 136 10.99 16.04 -9.57
C GLU A 136 10.82 16.11 -11.09
N LEU A 137 10.02 17.05 -11.58
CA LEU A 137 9.80 17.24 -13.01
C LEU A 137 11.03 17.84 -13.69
N GLN A 138 11.28 17.44 -14.94
CA GLN A 138 12.19 18.20 -15.80
C GLN A 138 11.55 19.56 -16.15
N PRO A 139 12.33 20.66 -16.12
CA PRO A 139 11.82 21.95 -16.59
C PRO A 139 11.31 21.83 -18.03
N PHE A 140 10.03 22.12 -18.23
CA PHE A 140 9.40 22.10 -19.56
C PHE A 140 9.01 23.52 -19.95
N ARG A 141 9.06 23.82 -21.26
CA ARG A 141 8.51 25.07 -21.81
C ARG A 141 7.05 24.82 -22.21
N GLY A 142 6.11 25.50 -21.57
CA GLY A 142 4.69 25.43 -21.92
C GLY A 142 3.76 25.43 -20.72
N ALA A 143 2.48 25.11 -20.94
CA ALA A 143 1.52 24.90 -19.87
C ALA A 143 1.80 23.56 -19.15
N PRO A 144 1.64 23.51 -17.81
CA PRO A 144 1.82 22.28 -17.05
C PRO A 144 0.92 21.17 -17.58
N LYS A 145 1.53 20.07 -17.98
CA LYS A 145 0.85 18.82 -18.29
C LYS A 145 0.90 17.95 -17.05
N VAL A 146 -0.24 17.41 -16.66
CA VAL A 146 -0.34 16.41 -15.58
C VAL A 146 -0.85 15.15 -16.23
N ALA A 147 0.06 14.27 -16.61
CA ALA A 147 -0.24 13.05 -17.34
C ALA A 147 0.87 12.01 -17.11
N ALA A 148 0.51 10.74 -17.29
CA ALA A 148 1.47 9.64 -17.35
C ALA A 148 2.54 9.89 -18.43
N GLY A 149 3.75 9.41 -18.18
CA GLY A 149 4.89 9.57 -19.10
C GLY A 149 5.53 10.95 -19.12
N ILE A 150 5.17 11.87 -18.20
CA ILE A 150 5.85 13.15 -18.07
C ILE A 150 7.32 12.96 -17.67
N ALA A 151 8.21 13.76 -18.27
CA ALA A 151 9.64 13.68 -18.03
C ALA A 151 10.01 14.15 -16.61
N CYS A 152 10.65 13.26 -15.85
CA CYS A 152 11.15 13.54 -14.50
C CYS A 152 12.69 13.52 -14.45
N ARG A 153 13.28 14.28 -13.53
CA ARG A 153 14.72 14.28 -13.23
C ARG A 153 15.10 13.17 -12.26
N GLY A 154 14.15 12.73 -11.45
CA GLY A 154 14.35 11.70 -10.45
C GLY A 154 13.25 11.74 -9.39
N LEU A 155 13.55 11.07 -8.28
CA LEU A 155 12.70 11.09 -7.09
C LEU A 155 12.76 12.48 -6.45
N ALA A 156 11.62 12.92 -5.95
CA ALA A 156 11.56 14.15 -5.20
C ALA A 156 12.31 14.02 -3.85
N PRO A 157 12.84 15.11 -3.28
CA PRO A 157 13.38 15.11 -1.93
C PRO A 157 12.39 14.55 -0.89
N ALA A 158 12.95 13.91 0.13
CA ALA A 158 12.25 13.43 1.33
C ALA A 158 11.38 14.54 1.95
N THR A 159 10.29 14.14 2.61
CA THR A 159 9.42 15.07 3.32
C THR A 159 9.85 15.20 4.78
N GLN A 160 9.26 16.14 5.52
CA GLN A 160 9.51 16.26 6.96
C GLN A 160 9.01 15.05 7.76
N TYR A 161 8.12 14.25 7.18
CA TYR A 161 7.49 13.10 7.82
C TYR A 161 8.09 11.76 7.34
N HIS A 162 8.67 11.72 6.14
CA HIS A 162 9.26 10.52 5.55
C HIS A 162 10.66 10.79 5.04
N SER A 163 11.64 10.06 5.59
CA SER A 163 13.06 10.19 5.22
C SER A 163 13.40 9.58 3.85
N THR A 164 12.50 8.78 3.27
CA THR A 164 12.72 8.13 1.95
C THR A 164 12.36 9.10 0.82
N PRO A 165 13.32 9.47 -0.05
CA PRO A 165 13.04 10.29 -1.22
C PRO A 165 11.96 9.70 -2.13
N GLY A 166 11.12 10.58 -2.68
CA GLY A 166 10.05 10.24 -3.60
C GLY A 166 8.90 9.44 -2.99
N THR A 167 8.81 9.42 -1.67
CA THR A 167 7.69 8.82 -0.93
C THR A 167 7.00 9.90 -0.11
N ARG A 168 5.67 9.84 -0.07
CA ARG A 168 4.86 10.74 0.74
C ARG A 168 3.66 9.99 1.31
N ALA A 169 3.37 10.17 2.60
CA ALA A 169 2.22 9.48 3.22
C ALA A 169 0.90 10.02 2.71
N PHE A 170 -0.14 9.17 2.80
CA PHE A 170 -1.48 9.51 2.36
C PHE A 170 -2.03 10.81 2.98
N PHE A 171 -1.76 11.10 4.26
CA PHE A 171 -2.25 12.34 4.88
C PHE A 171 -1.62 13.61 4.25
N GLU A 172 -0.35 13.54 3.82
CA GLU A 172 0.33 14.63 3.12
C GLU A 172 -0.25 14.80 1.70
N VAL A 173 -0.69 13.71 1.08
CA VAL A 173 -1.43 13.73 -0.19
C VAL A 173 -2.79 14.40 0.00
N CYS A 174 -3.54 14.06 1.06
CA CYS A 174 -4.82 14.70 1.35
C CYS A 174 -4.69 16.22 1.46
N GLN A 175 -3.67 16.70 2.16
CA GLN A 175 -3.36 18.14 2.24
C GLN A 175 -3.10 18.74 0.84
N THR A 176 -2.42 17.99 -0.04
CA THR A 176 -2.17 18.41 -1.43
C THR A 176 -3.44 18.42 -2.28
N LEU A 177 -4.34 17.46 -2.07
CA LEU A 177 -5.64 17.37 -2.74
C LEU A 177 -6.59 18.50 -2.33
N GLU A 178 -6.44 19.05 -1.12
CA GLU A 178 -7.18 20.22 -0.65
C GLU A 178 -6.60 21.54 -1.19
N ASP A 179 -5.29 21.59 -1.48
CA ASP A 179 -4.60 22.77 -1.99
C ASP A 179 -4.96 23.03 -3.48
N SER A 180 -5.65 24.13 -3.76
CA SER A 180 -6.09 24.52 -5.11
C SER A 180 -4.95 25.03 -6.00
N SER A 181 -3.75 25.28 -5.45
CA SER A 181 -2.57 25.70 -6.22
C SER A 181 -1.94 24.56 -7.02
N TRP A 182 -2.37 23.32 -6.81
CA TRP A 182 -1.91 22.15 -7.55
C TRP A 182 -2.80 21.88 -8.76
N PHE A 183 -2.15 21.58 -9.89
CA PHE A 183 -2.81 20.98 -11.04
C PHE A 183 -3.12 19.53 -10.73
N LYS A 184 -4.36 19.09 -10.96
CA LYS A 184 -4.85 17.75 -10.62
C LYS A 184 -5.44 17.10 -11.85
N ALA A 185 -5.11 15.84 -12.08
CA ALA A 185 -5.68 15.03 -13.15
C ALA A 185 -6.03 13.65 -12.59
N TRP A 186 -7.20 13.17 -12.98
CA TRP A 186 -7.63 11.80 -12.74
C TRP A 186 -7.32 10.96 -13.97
N GLN A 187 -6.74 9.78 -13.76
CA GLN A 187 -6.51 8.79 -14.80
C GLN A 187 -7.48 7.64 -14.60
N GLU A 188 -8.50 7.57 -15.47
CA GLU A 188 -9.59 6.60 -15.37
C GLU A 188 -9.09 5.15 -15.49
N ASP A 189 -8.19 4.87 -16.43
CA ASP A 189 -7.72 3.50 -16.72
C ASP A 189 -6.92 2.87 -15.57
N GLU A 190 -6.26 3.69 -14.75
CA GLU A 190 -5.42 3.22 -13.64
C GLU A 190 -6.05 3.50 -12.27
N TYR A 191 -7.19 4.21 -12.24
CA TYR A 191 -7.80 4.75 -11.04
C TYR A 191 -6.78 5.51 -10.18
N LEU A 192 -6.02 6.43 -10.77
CA LEU A 192 -4.97 7.18 -10.04
C LEU A 192 -5.18 8.68 -10.11
N TYR A 193 -4.80 9.37 -9.03
CA TYR A 193 -4.67 10.81 -9.02
C TYR A 193 -3.22 11.23 -9.30
N MET A 194 -3.07 12.13 -10.26
CA MET A 194 -1.83 12.81 -10.56
C MET A 194 -1.94 14.27 -10.16
N MET A 195 -0.89 14.79 -9.53
CA MET A 195 -0.84 16.17 -9.07
C MET A 195 0.49 16.79 -9.47
N ALA A 196 0.48 18.03 -9.95
CA ALA A 196 1.70 18.77 -10.27
C ALA A 196 1.68 20.20 -9.76
N ARG A 197 2.82 20.65 -9.25
CA ARG A 197 3.07 22.07 -8.94
C ARG A 197 4.55 22.37 -9.08
N GLN A 198 4.87 23.42 -9.83
CA GLN A 198 6.27 23.80 -10.12
C GLN A 198 7.06 22.60 -10.69
N LEU A 199 8.08 22.14 -9.97
CA LEU A 199 8.91 20.98 -10.33
C LEU A 199 8.54 19.71 -9.55
N ARG A 200 7.34 19.63 -8.96
CA ARG A 200 6.88 18.45 -8.21
C ARG A 200 5.76 17.76 -8.95
N PHE A 201 5.80 16.44 -8.99
CA PHE A 201 4.78 15.57 -9.55
C PHE A 201 4.49 14.42 -8.62
N ILE A 202 3.24 14.22 -8.22
CA ILE A 202 2.81 13.18 -7.30
C ILE A 202 1.84 12.26 -8.02
N VAL A 203 2.02 10.96 -7.82
CA VAL A 203 1.07 9.92 -8.19
C VAL A 203 0.61 9.24 -6.91
N ALA A 204 -0.70 9.23 -6.67
CA ALA A 204 -1.27 8.74 -5.44
C ALA A 204 -2.64 8.08 -5.65
N GLU A 205 -3.00 7.24 -4.68
CA GLU A 205 -4.39 6.86 -4.47
C GLU A 205 -5.19 8.08 -4.00
N SER A 206 -6.46 8.15 -4.39
CA SER A 206 -7.46 8.99 -3.72
C SER A 206 -8.50 8.12 -3.04
N LYS A 207 -9.41 8.76 -2.28
CA LYS A 207 -10.59 8.10 -1.73
C LYS A 207 -11.37 7.35 -2.81
N GLU A 208 -11.56 7.97 -3.97
CA GLU A 208 -12.29 7.41 -5.11
C GLU A 208 -11.60 6.17 -5.65
N SER A 209 -10.29 6.21 -5.84
CA SER A 209 -9.51 5.04 -6.26
C SER A 209 -9.65 3.88 -5.27
N VAL A 210 -9.47 4.16 -3.98
CA VAL A 210 -9.57 3.17 -2.92
C VAL A 210 -10.95 2.50 -2.93
N ILE A 211 -12.02 3.28 -3.14
CA ILE A 211 -13.38 2.76 -3.25
C ILE A 211 -13.56 1.89 -4.50
N CYS A 212 -13.03 2.31 -5.65
CA CYS A 212 -13.09 1.52 -6.89
C CYS A 212 -12.40 0.16 -6.72
N LYS A 213 -11.15 0.18 -6.24
CA LYS A 213 -10.34 -1.04 -6.02
C LYS A 213 -10.95 -1.95 -4.95
N ALA A 214 -11.48 -1.39 -3.87
CA ALA A 214 -12.15 -2.16 -2.82
C ALA A 214 -13.46 -2.84 -3.31
N ARG A 215 -14.08 -2.32 -4.38
CA ARG A 215 -15.24 -2.95 -5.02
C ARG A 215 -14.86 -4.04 -6.01
N GLY A 216 -13.56 -4.28 -6.23
CA GLY A 216 -13.08 -5.27 -7.20
C GLY A 216 -13.31 -4.85 -8.65
N ILE A 217 -13.24 -3.54 -8.93
CA ILE A 217 -13.30 -2.96 -10.27
C ILE A 217 -11.88 -2.54 -10.66
#